data_AF-A0A0C5BZ73-F1
#
_entry.id   AF-A0A0C5BZ73-F1
#
_cell.length_a   1.000
_cell.length_b   1.000
_cell.length_c   1.000
_cell.angle_alpha   90.00
_cell.angle_beta   90.00
_cell.angle_gamma   90.00
#
_symmetry.space_group_name_H-M   'P 1'
#
loop_
_entity.id
_entity.type
_entity.pdbx_description
1 polymer ?
#
loop_
_entity_poly.entity_id
_entity_poly.type
_entity_poly.pdbx_seq_one_letter_code
_entity_poly.pdbx_strand_id
1 'polypeptide(L)'
;MANVTIKAEENGPLLVVVDKKTTVTLCRCGGSQTQPSCDGAHEKIGFKAEGSEIEIHKHPESKMKPKSLRHGEGKSFSKMKEEVGLK
;
A
#
# COMPACT_ATOMS: atom_id res chain seq x y z
N MET A 1 -11.27 -13.91 15.35
CA MET A 1 -10.64 -12.82 14.57
C MET A 1 -9.18 -13.17 14.39
N ALA A 2 -8.65 -13.13 13.16
CA ALA A 2 -7.23 -13.42 12.91
C ALA A 2 -6.33 -12.24 13.32
N ASN A 3 -5.16 -12.56 13.88
CA ASN A 3 -4.09 -11.61 14.14
C ASN A 3 -3.23 -11.49 12.87
N VAL A 4 -3.08 -10.26 12.37
CA VAL A 4 -2.32 -9.99 11.15
C VAL A 4 -1.12 -9.12 11.49
N THR A 5 0.07 -9.63 11.19
CA THR A 5 1.33 -8.91 11.34
C THR A 5 1.98 -8.81 9.97
N ILE A 6 2.47 -7.62 9.62
CA ILE A 6 3.27 -7.40 8.43
C ILE A 6 4.71 -7.20 8.89
N LYS A 7 5.61 -8.07 8.46
CA LYS A 7 7.05 -7.98 8.75
C LYS A 7 7.81 -7.67 7.47
N ALA A 8 8.70 -6.70 7.52
CA ALA A 8 9.66 -6.44 6.46
C ALA A 8 11.01 -7.03 6.90
N GLU A 9 11.52 -8.02 6.17
CA GLU A 9 12.83 -8.61 6.45
C GLU A 9 13.95 -7.66 6.00
N GLU A 10 15.07 -7.61 6.72
CA GLU A 10 16.21 -6.79 6.31
C GLU A 10 16.70 -7.21 4.91
N ASN A 11 16.83 -6.25 4.00
CA ASN A 11 17.20 -6.47 2.59
C ASN A 11 16.30 -7.46 1.83
N GLY A 12 15.16 -7.83 2.42
CA GLY A 12 14.34 -8.96 2.00
C GLY A 12 12.89 -8.59 1.68
N PRO A 13 12.04 -9.63 1.54
CA PRO A 13 10.63 -9.47 1.21
C PRO A 13 9.79 -8.91 2.37
N LEU A 14 8.54 -8.61 2.05
CA LEU A 14 7.50 -8.32 3.03
C LEU A 14 6.72 -9.61 3.35
N LEU A 15 6.81 -10.08 4.59
CA LEU A 15 6.10 -11.25 5.10
C LEU A 15 4.73 -10.84 5.64
N VAL A 16 3.68 -11.45 5.10
CA VAL A 16 2.32 -11.35 5.67
C VAL A 16 2.11 -12.55 6.57
N VAL A 17 2.04 -12.30 7.87
CA VAL A 17 1.87 -13.31 8.90
C VAL A 17 0.44 -13.26 9.42
N VAL A 18 -0.26 -14.38 9.30
CA VAL A 18 -1.62 -14.55 9.83
C VAL A 18 -1.55 -15.63 10.90
N ASP A 19 -1.97 -15.28 12.12
CA ASP A 19 -1.98 -16.21 13.26
C ASP A 19 -0.62 -16.94 13.44
N LYS A 20 0.47 -16.16 13.39
CA LYS A 20 1.88 -16.61 13.51
C LYS A 20 2.40 -17.48 12.36
N LYS A 21 1.65 -17.64 11.26
CA LYS A 21 2.10 -18.34 10.06
C LYS A 21 2.30 -17.38 8.91
N THR A 22 3.49 -17.42 8.30
CA THR A 22 3.75 -16.70 7.05
C THR A 22 2.85 -17.28 5.97
N THR A 23 1.93 -16.46 5.48
CA THR A 23 0.94 -16.88 4.48
C THR A 23 1.37 -16.46 3.08
N VAL A 24 1.98 -15.27 2.96
CA VAL A 24 2.44 -14.71 1.68
C VAL A 24 3.76 -13.97 1.88
N THR A 25 4.63 -14.04 0.88
CA THR A 25 5.83 -13.21 0.77
C THR A 25 5.69 -12.28 -0.43
N LEU A 26 5.65 -10.97 -0.17
CA LEU A 26 5.46 -9.94 -1.19
C LEU A 26 6.80 -9.31 -1.56
N CYS A 27 6.93 -8.98 -2.84
CA CYS A 27 8.07 -8.24 -3.36
C CYS A 27 8.06 -6.82 -2.82
N ARG A 28 9.17 -6.43 -2.18
CA ARG A 28 9.44 -5.06 -1.74
C ARG A 28 10.53 -4.38 -2.56
N CYS A 29 11.33 -5.15 -3.30
CA CYS A 29 12.51 -4.67 -4.00
C CYS A 29 12.27 -4.24 -5.46
N GLY A 30 11.09 -4.52 -6.03
CA GLY A 30 10.75 -4.22 -7.42
C GLY A 30 11.39 -5.14 -8.48
N GLY A 31 12.31 -6.02 -8.11
CA GLY A 31 13.02 -6.91 -9.05
C GLY A 31 12.36 -8.25 -9.37
N SER A 32 11.25 -8.59 -8.71
CA SER A 32 10.59 -9.90 -8.92
C SER A 32 10.02 -10.05 -10.32
N GLN A 33 10.13 -11.23 -10.91
CA GLN A 33 9.48 -11.60 -12.17
C GLN A 33 8.05 -12.14 -11.97
N THR A 34 7.69 -12.49 -10.73
CA THR A 34 6.37 -13.03 -10.36
C THR A 34 5.60 -12.09 -9.44
N GLN A 35 5.73 -10.78 -9.70
CA GLN A 35 5.02 -9.75 -8.93
C GLN A 35 3.51 -10.06 -8.83
N PRO A 36 2.91 -9.86 -7.64
CA PRO A 36 3.43 -9.16 -6.46
C PRO A 36 4.27 -10.03 -5.50
N SER A 37 4.52 -11.30 -5.81
CA SER A 37 5.23 -12.24 -4.94
C SER A 37 6.75 -12.03 -4.96
N CYS A 38 7.43 -12.39 -3.88
CA CYS A 38 8.90 -12.42 -3.85
C CYS A 38 9.44 -13.74 -4.41
N ASP A 39 10.35 -13.66 -5.39
CA ASP A 39 11.03 -14.78 -6.05
C ASP A 39 12.54 -14.84 -5.75
N GLY A 40 13.04 -13.99 -4.84
CA GLY A 40 14.46 -13.92 -4.48
C GLY A 40 15.29 -12.91 -5.27
N ALA A 41 14.70 -12.18 -6.23
CA ALA A 41 15.44 -11.19 -7.03
C ALA A 41 16.10 -10.07 -6.20
N HIS A 42 15.63 -9.81 -4.97
CA HIS A 42 16.20 -8.81 -4.07
C HIS A 42 17.69 -9.03 -3.77
N GLU A 43 18.13 -10.29 -3.68
CA GLU A 43 19.55 -10.62 -3.47
C GLU A 43 20.39 -10.28 -4.70
N LYS A 44 19.87 -10.62 -5.90
CA LYS A 44 20.57 -10.44 -7.18
C LYS A 44 20.78 -8.97 -7.53
N ILE A 45 19.82 -8.11 -7.21
CA ILE A 45 19.90 -6.67 -7.48
C ILE A 45 20.57 -5.88 -6.35
N GLY A 46 20.99 -6.56 -5.27
CA GLY A 46 21.63 -5.91 -4.12
C GLY A 46 20.70 -4.95 -3.38
N PHE A 47 19.40 -5.28 -3.26
CA PHE A 47 18.43 -4.45 -2.57
C PHE A 47 18.86 -4.21 -1.12
N LYS A 48 18.83 -2.95 -0.68
CA LYS A 48 19.17 -2.56 0.70
C LYS A 48 18.02 -1.80 1.35
N ALA A 49 17.51 -2.35 2.44
CA ALA A 49 16.46 -1.73 3.24
C ALA A 49 16.42 -2.33 4.64
N GLU A 50 16.18 -1.48 5.64
CA GLU A 50 15.98 -1.88 7.02
C GLU A 50 14.76 -2.82 7.16
N GLY A 51 14.83 -3.69 8.16
CA GLY A 51 13.68 -4.49 8.60
C GLY A 51 12.74 -3.69 9.50
N SER A 52 11.46 -4.02 9.49
CA SER A 52 10.46 -3.40 10.38
C SER A 52 9.24 -4.31 10.57
N GLU A 53 8.54 -4.18 11.69
CA GLU A 53 7.35 -4.96 11.99
C GLU A 53 6.18 -4.03 12.33
N ILE A 54 5.02 -4.30 11.72
CA ILE A 54 3.78 -3.56 11.94
C ILE A 54 2.70 -4.55 12.38
N GLU A 55 2.18 -4.34 13.58
CA GLU A 55 0.99 -5.02 14.07
C GLU A 55 -0.27 -4.28 13.63
N ILE A 56 -1.15 -4.96 12.90
CA ILE A 56 -2.40 -4.33 12.46
C ILE A 56 -3.39 -4.35 13.60
N HIS A 57 -3.44 -3.25 14.35
CA HIS A 57 -4.49 -3.02 15.32
C HIS A 57 -5.79 -2.69 14.57
N LYS A 58 -6.78 -3.57 14.70
CA LYS A 58 -8.13 -3.25 14.21
C LYS A 58 -8.61 -2.04 15.00
N HIS A 59 -8.94 -0.97 14.29
CA HIS A 59 -9.68 0.12 14.93
C HIS A 59 -10.98 -0.51 15.47
N PRO A 60 -11.36 -0.27 16.74
CA PRO A 60 -12.73 -0.58 17.17
C PRO A 60 -13.66 0.02 16.12
N GLU A 61 -14.70 -0.72 15.73
CA GLU A 61 -15.65 -0.30 14.70
C GLU A 61 -16.24 1.06 15.09
N SER A 62 -15.55 2.14 14.72
CA SER A 62 -16.00 3.49 14.98
C SER A 62 -17.23 3.62 14.12
N LYS A 63 -18.34 4.00 14.72
CA LYS A 63 -19.55 4.36 13.98
C LYS A 63 -19.18 5.46 13.00
N MET A 64 -18.80 5.06 11.79
CA MET A 64 -18.38 5.91 10.71
C MET A 64 -19.62 6.68 10.29
N LYS A 65 -19.85 7.83 10.93
CA LYS A 65 -20.88 8.76 10.47
C LYS A 65 -20.48 9.13 9.04
N PRO A 66 -21.35 8.93 8.03
CA PRO A 66 -21.01 9.31 6.68
C PRO A 66 -20.69 10.80 6.68
N LYS A 67 -19.44 11.16 6.37
CA LYS A 67 -19.12 12.55 6.04
C LYS A 67 -19.93 12.84 4.78
N SER A 68 -20.95 13.70 4.92
CA SER A 68 -21.72 14.20 3.78
C SER A 68 -20.72 14.66 2.73
N LEU A 69 -20.67 13.96 1.60
CA LEU A 69 -19.88 14.34 0.44
C LEU A 69 -20.37 15.73 0.04
N ARG A 70 -19.61 16.77 0.43
CA ARG A 70 -19.74 18.09 -0.19
C ARG A 70 -19.29 17.87 -1.62
N HIS A 71 -20.26 17.76 -2.52
CA HIS A 71 -20.02 17.87 -3.94
C HIS A 71 -19.41 19.25 -4.15
N GLY A 72 -18.10 19.30 -4.36
CA GLY A 72 -17.46 20.52 -4.82
C GLY A 72 -18.12 20.88 -6.13
N GLU A 73 -18.73 22.06 -6.19
CA GLU A 73 -19.29 22.63 -7.40
C GLU A 73 -18.16 22.71 -8.44
N GLY A 74 -18.11 21.72 -9.33
CA GLY A 74 -17.23 21.77 -10.48
C GLY A 74 -17.59 23.01 -11.26
N LYS A 75 -16.67 23.98 -11.33
CA LYS A 75 -16.83 25.14 -12.22
C LYS A 75 -17.06 24.58 -13.61
N SER A 76 -18.16 24.98 -14.24
CA SER A 76 -18.51 24.59 -15.60
C SER A 76 -17.30 24.78 -16.53
N PHE A 77 -17.02 23.75 -17.34
CA PHE A 77 -15.88 23.64 -18.25
C PHE A 77 -15.65 24.89 -19.11
N SER A 78 -16.71 25.67 -19.34
CA SER A 78 -16.68 26.95 -20.05
C SER A 78 -15.74 27.99 -19.41
N LYS A 79 -15.63 28.00 -18.07
CA LYS A 79 -14.79 28.97 -17.35
C LYS A 79 -13.31 28.57 -17.33
N MET A 80 -13.02 27.27 -17.46
CA MET A 80 -11.65 26.74 -17.46
C MET A 80 -10.91 27.01 -18.79
N LYS A 81 -11.63 27.15 -19.91
CA LYS A 81 -11.03 27.45 -21.23
C LYS A 81 -10.44 28.86 -21.31
N GLU A 82 -11.05 29.83 -20.63
CA GLU A 82 -10.57 31.21 -20.59
C GLU A 82 -9.25 31.33 -19.80
N GLU A 83 -9.09 30.54 -18.73
CA GLU A 83 -7.90 30.58 -17.86
C GLU A 83 -6.66 29.86 -18.45
N VAL A 84 -6.84 28.86 -19.34
CA VAL A 84 -5.70 28.09 -19.92
C VAL A 84 -5.28 28.53 -21.33
N GLY A 85 -5.91 29.57 -21.90
CA GLY A 85 -5.47 30.14 -23.17
C GLY A 85 -5.40 29.14 -24.34
N LEU A 86 -6.22 28.08 -24.31
CA LEU A 86 -6.42 27.23 -25.48
C LEU A 86 -7.48 27.88 -26.35
N LYS A 87 -7.06 28.40 -27.50
CA LYS A 87 -7.97 28.68 -28.61
C LYS A 87 -8.66 27.40 -29.06
#